data_AF-T2IVA3-F1
#
_entry.id   AF-T2IVA3-F1
#
_cell.length_a   1.000
_cell.length_b   1.000
_cell.length_c   1.000
_cell.angle_alpha   90.00
_cell.angle_beta   90.00
_cell.angle_gamma   90.00
#
_symmetry.space_group_name_H-M   'P 1'
#
loop_
_entity.id
_entity.type
_entity.pdbx_description
1 polymer ?
#
loop_
_entity_poly.entity_id
_entity_poly.type
_entity_poly.pdbx_seq_one_letter_code
_entity_poly.pdbx_strand_id
1 'polypeptide(L)' 'MIEVDHIIPKSKGGKDTYNNLQALHRHCHDVKSKNDYLYDWHL' A
#
# COMPACT_ATOMS: atom_id res chain seq x y z
N MET A 1 10.20 -7.51 -11.30
CA MET A 1 10.80 -7.02 -10.04
C MET A 1 9.72 -7.02 -8.98
N ILE A 2 10.00 -7.65 -7.84
CA ILE A 2 9.11 -7.70 -6.67
C ILE A 2 9.64 -6.74 -5.61
N GLU A 3 8.75 -6.00 -4.97
CA GLU A 3 9.05 -5.13 -3.83
C GLU A 3 8.12 -5.42 -2.66
N VAL A 4 8.54 -5.01 -1.47
CA VAL A 4 7.73 -5.07 -0.26
C VAL A 4 7.00 -3.74 -0.12
N ASP A 5 5.68 -3.80 -0.03
CA ASP A 5 4.80 -2.64 0.06
C ASP A 5 3.84 -2.78 1.25
N HIS A 6 3.31 -1.65 1.71
CA HIS A 6 2.36 -1.63 2.81
C HIS A 6 0.91 -1.71 2.29
N ILE A 7 0.12 -2.65 2.78
CA ILE A 7 -1.31 -2.78 2.45
C ILE A 7 -2.05 -1.49 2.81
N ILE A 8 -1.88 -1.01 4.03
CA ILE A 8 -2.28 0.32 4.47
C ILE A 8 -1.04 1.23 4.41
N PRO A 9 -1.05 2.32 3.63
CA PRO A 9 0.09 3.24 3.54
C PRO A 9 0.49 3.82 4.90
N LYS A 10 1.80 4.05 5.11
CA LYS A 10 2.30 4.71 6.34
C LYS A 10 1.66 6.09 6.57
N SER A 11 1.36 6.83 5.50
CA SER A 11 0.68 8.13 5.55
C SER A 11 -0.75 8.04 6.12
N LYS A 12 -1.38 6.87 6.03
CA LYS A 12 -2.73 6.59 6.59
C LYS A 12 -2.67 5.82 7.91
N GLY A 13 -1.52 5.81 8.58
CA GLY A 13 -1.33 5.14 9.87
C GLY A 13 -1.02 3.63 9.76
N GLY A 14 -0.71 3.13 8.57
CA GLY A 14 -0.24 1.75 8.39
C GLY A 14 1.02 1.45 9.18
N LYS A 15 1.02 0.35 9.92
CA LYS A 15 2.14 -0.09 10.75
C LYS A 15 3.12 -0.96 9.97
N ASP A 16 4.36 -0.98 10.43
CA ASP A 16 5.41 -1.84 9.88
C ASP A 16 5.34 -3.23 10.52
N THR A 17 4.27 -3.96 10.20
CA THR A 17 3.96 -5.28 10.76
C THR A 17 3.76 -6.25 9.60
N TYR A 18 4.21 -7.50 9.76
CA TYR A 18 4.13 -8.51 8.70
C TYR A 18 2.72 -8.67 8.10
N ASN A 19 1.67 -8.49 8.89
CA ASN A 19 0.28 -8.54 8.43
C ASN A 19 -0.17 -7.32 7.59
N ASN A 20 0.61 -6.24 7.57
CA ASN A 20 0.40 -5.04 6.76
C ASN A 20 1.42 -4.94 5.62
N LEU A 21 2.27 -5.94 5.42
CA LEU A 21 3.22 -6.00 4.32
C LEU A 21 2.77 -6.99 3.26
N GLN A 22 2.93 -6.62 1.99
CA GLN A 22 2.65 -7.45 0.84
C GLN A 22 3.80 -7.40 -0.16
N ALA A 23 4.02 -8.52 -0.88
CA ALA A 23 4.93 -8.56 -2.01
C ALA A 23 4.19 -8.16 -3.29
N LEU A 24 4.69 -7.16 -4.00
CA LEU A 24 4.06 -6.64 -5.21
C LEU A 24 5.06 -6.57 -6.36
N HIS A 25 4.58 -6.81 -7.57
CA HIS A 25 5.34 -6.42 -8.76
C HIS A 25 5.35 -4.89 -8.88
N ARG A 26 6.47 -4.33 -9.34
CA ARG A 26 6.60 -2.87 -9.59
C ARG A 26 5.42 -2.27 -10.36
N HIS A 27 4.95 -2.95 -11.42
CA HIS A 27 3.79 -2.48 -12.19
C HIS A 27 2.48 -2.49 -11.38
N CYS A 28 2.29 -3.50 -10.53
CA CYS A 28 1.12 -3.59 -9.67
C CYS A 28 1.17 -2.54 -8.55
N HIS A 29 2.35 -2.20 -8.07
CA HIS A 29 2.54 -1.12 -7.10
C HIS A 29 2.09 0.23 -7.65
N ASP A 30 2.41 0.56 -8.91
CA ASP A 30 1.94 1.80 -9.55
C ASP A 30 0.40 1.90 -9.60
N VAL A 31 -0.28 0.78 -9.83
CA VAL A 31 -1.76 0.71 -9.82
C VAL A 31 -2.30 0.83 -8.40
N LYS A 32 -1.66 0.15 -7.43
CA LYS A 32 -2.05 0.21 -6.03
C LYS A 32 -1.93 1.62 -5.46
N SER A 33 -0.78 2.29 -5.65
CA SER A 33 -0.58 3.64 -5.13
C SER A 33 -1.67 4.58 -5.62
N LYS A 34 -2.06 4.51 -6.90
CA LYS A 34 -3.17 5.31 -7.45
C LYS A 34 -4.50 5.07 -6.72
N ASN A 35 -4.79 3.82 -6.37
CA ASN A 35 -6.02 3.45 -5.66
C ASN A 35 -5.96 3.78 -4.17
N ASP A 36 -4.80 3.74 -3.55
CA ASP A 36 -4.63 4.10 -2.14
C ASP A 36 -5.02 5.56 -1.89
N TYR A 37 -4.89 6.45 -2.88
CA TYR A 37 -5.38 7.83 -2.80
C TYR A 37 -6.91 7.93 -2.88
N LEU A 38 -7.60 6.94 -3.47
CA LEU A 38 -9.06 6.97 -3.68
C LEU A 38 -9.85 6.46 -2.48
N TYR A 39 -9.26 5.61 -1.63
CA TYR A 39 -9.91 5.10 -0.42
C TYR A 39 -9.71 6.00 0.81
N ASP A 40 -9.57 7.31 0.60
CA ASP A 40 -9.58 8.31 1.68
C ASP A 40 -11.02 8.68 2.08
N TRP A 41 -11.85 7.68 2.42
CA TRP A 41 -13.23 7.88 2.89
C TRP A 41 -13.31 8.01 4.42
N HIS A 42 -12.27 8.52 5.07
CA HIS A 42 -12.30 8.91 6.48
C HIS A 42 -12.29 10.44 6.65
N LEU A 43 -13.25 11.08 5.98
CA LEU A 43 -13.89 12.31 6.46
C LEU A 43 -15.24 11.92 7.07
#